data_AF-A0A959JR96-F1
#
_entry.id   AF-A0A959JR96-F1
#
_cell.length_a   1.000
_cell.length_b   1.000
_cell.length_c   1.000
_cell.angle_alpha   90.00
_cell.angle_beta   90.00
_cell.angle_gamma   90.00
#
_symmetry.space_group_name_H-M   'P 1'
#
loop_
_entity.id
_entity.type
_entity.pdbx_description
1 polymer ?
#
loop_
_entity_poly.entity_id
_entity_poly.type
_entity_poly.pdbx_seq_one_letter_code
_entity_poly.pdbx_strand_id
1 'polypeptide(L)' 'RVEISENIYQAEMNFKPLMGHTYHLYQRTSGAFVLSMIGPTEWGKNSPFQFLATVKLLSDHTWDILEEA' A
#
# COMPACT_ATOMS: atom_id res chain seq x y z
N ARG A 1 2.77 -13.01 2.98
CA ARG A 1 4.08 -12.33 3.07
C ARG A 1 4.68 -12.04 1.69
N VAL A 2 5.06 -13.05 0.89
CA VAL A 2 5.71 -12.84 -0.43
C VAL A 2 4.78 -12.12 -1.42
N GLU A 3 3.50 -12.48 -1.41
CA GLU A 3 2.48 -11.91 -2.32
C GLU A 3 2.26 -10.41 -2.13
N ILE A 4 2.32 -9.87 -0.90
CA ILE A 4 2.14 -8.44 -0.66
C ILE A 4 3.32 -7.64 -1.22
N SER A 5 4.55 -8.14 -1.03
CA SER A 5 5.75 -7.53 -1.61
C SER A 5 5.64 -7.47 -3.14
N GLU A 6 5.25 -8.57 -3.78
CA GLU A 6 5.02 -8.63 -5.23
C GLU A 6 3.92 -7.65 -5.68
N ASN A 7 2.79 -7.61 -4.97
CA ASN A 7 1.69 -6.69 -5.27
C ASN A 7 2.13 -5.23 -5.15
N ILE A 8 3.01 -4.88 -4.19
CA ILE A 8 3.59 -3.53 -4.09
C ILE A 8 4.45 -3.23 -5.30
N TYR A 9 5.29 -4.16 -5.77
CA TYR A 9 6.08 -3.95 -6.99
C TYR A 9 5.21 -3.80 -8.25
N GLN A 10 4.03 -4.44 -8.28
CA GLN A 10 3.05 -4.31 -9.36
C GLN A 10 2.10 -3.11 -9.17
N ALA A 11 2.09 -2.49 -8.00
CA ALA A 11 1.16 -1.41 -7.69
C ALA A 11 1.54 -0.13 -8.43
N GLU A 12 0.52 0.59 -8.91
CA GLU A 12 0.70 1.93 -9.44
C GLU A 12 1.08 2.89 -8.30
N MET A 13 2.26 3.49 -8.41
CA MET A 13 2.76 4.50 -7.48
C MET A 13 2.79 5.85 -8.19
N ASN A 14 1.93 6.77 -7.76
CA ASN A 14 1.96 8.16 -8.25
C ASN A 14 2.93 9.06 -7.47
N PHE A 15 3.76 8.46 -6.60
CA PHE A 15 4.75 9.15 -5.79
C PHE A 15 6.04 8.34 -5.73
N LYS A 16 7.14 9.02 -5.40
CA LYS A 16 8.41 8.37 -5.09
C LYS A 16 8.37 7.92 -3.62
N PRO A 17 8.43 6.62 -3.32
CA PRO A 17 8.38 6.15 -1.95
C PRO A 17 9.64 6.61 -1.20
N LEU A 18 9.45 7.03 0.05
CA LEU A 18 10.47 7.60 0.93
C LEU A 18 10.71 6.62 2.08
N MET A 19 11.97 6.37 2.38
CA MET A 19 12.36 5.51 3.51
C MET A 19 11.84 6.06 4.83
N GLY A 20 11.42 5.17 5.72
CA GLY A 20 10.89 5.51 7.04
C GLY A 20 9.40 5.88 7.04
N HIS A 21 8.77 6.00 5.87
CA HIS A 21 7.35 6.30 5.76
C HIS A 21 6.49 5.04 5.66
N THR A 22 5.28 5.16 6.22
CA THR A 22 4.23 4.16 6.14
C THR A 22 3.33 4.47 4.95
N TYR A 23 2.94 3.41 4.26
CA TYR A 23 2.11 3.40 3.08
C TYR A 23 1.03 2.33 3.25
N HIS A 24 -0.02 2.45 2.46
CA HIS A 24 -1.18 1.57 2.49
C HIS A 24 -1.41 1.06 1.07
N LEU A 25 -1.42 -0.25 0.93
CA LEU A 25 -1.70 -0.96 -0.30
C LEU A 25 -3.21 -1.14 -0.43
N TYR A 26 -3.73 -0.77 -1.59
CA TYR A 26 -5.13 -0.97 -1.94
C TYR A 26 -5.29 -1.67 -3.29
N GLN A 27 -6.44 -2.31 -3.47
CA GLN A 27 -6.89 -2.86 -4.74
C GLN A 27 -8.04 -2.04 -5.30
N ARG A 28 -7.96 -1.68 -6.58
CA ARG A 28 -9.07 -1.09 -7.33
C ARG A 28 -10.09 -2.16 -7.67
N THR A 29 -11.34 -1.76 -7.91
CA THR A 29 -12.38 -2.68 -8.44
C THR A 29 -11.99 -3.31 -9.77
N SER A 30 -11.12 -2.65 -10.56
CA SER A 30 -10.58 -3.17 -11.82
C SER A 30 -9.49 -4.25 -11.64
N GLY A 31 -9.08 -4.55 -10.39
CA GLY A 31 -8.04 -5.52 -10.07
C GLY A 31 -6.62 -4.96 -9.97
N ALA A 32 -6.38 -3.71 -10.39
CA ALA A 32 -5.08 -3.06 -10.26
C ALA A 32 -4.75 -2.69 -8.81
N PHE A 33 -3.48 -2.85 -8.42
CA PHE A 33 -2.99 -2.45 -7.11
C PHE A 33 -2.52 -1.00 -7.12
N VAL A 34 -2.73 -0.29 -6.02
CA VAL A 34 -2.30 1.11 -5.85
C VAL A 34 -1.72 1.29 -4.46
N LEU A 35 -0.56 1.93 -4.39
CA LEU A 35 0.03 2.33 -3.13
C LEU A 35 -0.39 3.77 -2.81
N SER A 36 -0.76 4.07 -1.57
CA SER A 36 -1.11 5.42 -1.11
C SER A 36 -0.51 5.71 0.26
N MET A 37 -0.26 6.99 0.55
CA MET A 37 0.11 7.44 1.91
C MET A 37 -1.11 7.67 2.80
N ILE A 38 -2.30 7.72 2.22
CA ILE A 38 -3.56 7.92 2.93
C ILE A 38 -4.02 6.57 3.46
N GLY A 39 -4.28 6.48 4.77
CA GLY A 39 -4.76 5.28 5.45
C GLY A 39 -6.24 4.97 5.20
N PRO A 40 -6.69 3.72 5.44
CA PRO A 40 -8.06 3.30 5.15
C PRO A 40 -9.09 4.10 5.93
N THR A 41 -8.73 4.55 7.14
CA THR A 41 -9.54 5.41 8.01
C THR A 41 -9.69 6.83 7.48
N GLU A 42 -8.72 7.32 6.69
CA GLU A 42 -8.70 8.69 6.16
C GLU A 42 -9.50 8.83 4.85
N TRP A 43 -9.64 7.74 4.08
CA TRP A 43 -10.48 7.72 2.86
C TRP A 43 -11.97 7.97 3.12
N GLY A 44 -12.42 7.81 4.37
CA GLY A 44 -13.81 7.99 4.76
C GLY A 44 -14.73 6.85 4.27
N LYS A 45 -16.04 7.09 4.29
CA LYS A 45 -17.08 6.05 4.06
C LYS A 45 -17.17 5.50 2.64
N ASN A 46 -16.57 6.16 1.64
CA ASN A 46 -16.66 5.77 0.23
C ASN A 46 -15.26 5.68 -0.39
N SER A 47 -14.39 4.86 0.19
CA SER A 47 -13.14 4.54 -0.48
C SER A 47 -13.45 3.62 -1.69
N PRO A 48 -13.11 4.02 -2.93
CA PRO A 48 -13.29 3.16 -4.11
C PRO A 48 -12.26 2.04 -4.19
N PHE A 49 -11.40 1.92 -3.18
CA PHE A 49 -10.31 0.98 -3.10
C PHE A 49 -10.49 0.05 -1.91
N GLN A 50 -10.23 -1.23 -2.12
CA GLN A 50 -10.20 -2.23 -1.07
C GLN A 50 -8.85 -2.21 -0.39
N PHE A 51 -8.85 -1.95 0.92
CA PHE A 51 -7.63 -2.01 1.72
C PHE A 51 -7.10 -3.46 1.78
N LEU A 52 -5.80 -3.63 1.56
CA LEU A 52 -5.13 -4.93 1.59
C LEU A 52 -4.12 -5.03 2.73
N ALA A 53 -3.25 -4.02 2.87
CA ALA A 53 -2.18 -4.05 3.86
C ALA A 53 -1.62 -2.65 4.12
N THR A 54 -1.10 -2.44 5.33
CA THR A 54 -0.25 -1.30 5.69
C THR A 54 1.19 -1.76 5.67
N VAL A 55 2.05 -1.05 4.94
CA VAL A 55 3.45 -1.39 4.72
C VAL A 55 4.36 -0.20 5.01
N LYS A 56 5.58 -0.43 5.45
CA LYS A 56 6.57 0.61 5.72
C LYS A 56 7.80 0.40 4.87
N LEU A 57 8.25 1.44 4.19
CA LEU A 57 9.50 1.37 3.47
C LEU A 57 10.66 1.51 4.46
N LEU A 58 11.45 0.45 4.61
CA LEU A 58 12.64 0.44 5.47
C LEU A 58 13.83 1.13 4.76
N SER A 59 14.85 1.47 5.53
CA SER A 59 16.08 2.10 5.02
C SER A 59 16.87 1.23 4.04
N ASP A 60 16.62 -0.08 4.02
CA ASP A 60 17.25 -1.03 3.08
C ASP A 60 16.47 -1.20 1.77
N HIS A 61 15.50 -0.31 1.49
CA HIS A 61 14.54 -0.42 0.37
C HIS A 61 13.63 -1.65 0.42
N THR A 62 13.56 -2.34 1.56
CA THR A 62 12.63 -3.44 1.78
C THR A 62 11.30 -2.93 2.34
N TRP A 63 10.21 -3.60 1.99
CA TRP A 63 8.88 -3.30 2.51
C TRP A 63 8.59 -4.19 3.72
N ASP A 64 8.34 -3.55 4.86
CA ASP A 64 7.88 -4.22 6.08
C ASP A 64 6.36 -4.15 6.15
N ILE A 65 5.70 -5.27 6.44
CA ILE A 65 4.23 -5.33 6.49
C ILE A 65 3.82 -5.08 7.95
N LEU A 66 3.18 -3.95 8.20
CA LEU A 66 2.73 -3.54 9.53
C LEU A 66 1.34 -4.10 9.86
N GLU A 67 0.47 -4.18 8.86
CA GLU A 67 -0.92 -4.65 9.02
C GLU A 67 -1.39 -5.34 7.73
N GLU A 68 -2.18 -6.39 7.85
CA GLU A 68 -2.87 -7.06 6.73
C GLU A 68 -4.38 -7.05 7.02
N ALA A 69 -5.20 -6.83 6.00
CA ALA A 69 -6.66 -6.72 6.09
C ALA A 69 -7.36 -8.08 6.28
#